data_AF-A0A9W9AVS7-F1
#
_entry.id   AF-A0A9W9AVS7-F1
#
_cell.length_a   1.000
_cell.length_b   1.000
_cell.length_c   1.000
_cell.angle_alpha   90.00
_cell.angle_beta   90.00
_cell.angle_gamma   90.00
#
_symmetry.space_group_name_H-M   'P 1'
#
loop_
_entity.id
_entity.type
_entity.pdbx_description
1 polymer ?
#
loop_
_entity_poly.entity_id
_entity_poly.type
_entity_poly.pdbx_seq_one_letter_code
_entity_poly.pdbx_strand_id
1 'polypeptide(L)'
;MRLASSLSRRLMNLHPQGNLFTAACPSGLPFGLSVSKLHPQCTHLILHDPIGWQISIDRYKSQIYGLLEQLIGLAQEVHVDNRGFVDEYLTDSVFTDLERLLRATKSPNHMIIDDPKLRQYVDEEEKLEHKLNAIAYELRRPATVTLVTGPGRIERSLFPLIFLILKRHVQVMYHARAYILDRRELLNVKETFLALFTVVHERVEGLVAVFRQCHANLKEQLDYFAFGMFSTFHDRSFRDPKNNTIFTWKSQNRRAKPHYLDLSTVVPVNVIMHYRFVKVFGTGASSTAKMRHLRTKCDSCKKEVHGSRFICLACINEDFSEQIDLCSQCRNQDVKRKCFAHEKSHPHLQFDVVVLDAELALIIPKAQDIAVQVEDRMRSSSAVVKNSVCTLCGKKYPDLCYQCIQCAMMVYYCLSCECNLHPGTTSDVEKSHIHKTVKFAFYSPQHQLIRVRRAQVSISTDQKLELLRKQVLIMQNRLDAIEEILRQIFMNR
;
A
#
# COMPACT_ATOMS: atom_id res chain seq x y z
N MET A 1 -14.13 42.48 36.17
CA MET A 1 -14.86 43.59 36.80
C MET A 1 -15.19 44.63 35.74
N ARG A 2 -16.51 44.88 35.54
CA ARG A 2 -17.17 45.96 34.79
C ARG A 2 -16.33 46.76 33.77
N LEU A 3 -16.66 46.63 32.48
CA LEU A 3 -17.35 47.69 31.73
C LEU A 3 -17.77 47.16 30.35
N ALA A 4 -19.04 47.35 30.04
CA ALA A 4 -19.67 47.04 28.78
C ALA A 4 -19.85 48.32 27.95
N SER A 5 -20.14 48.11 26.66
CA SER A 5 -20.75 49.04 25.69
C SER A 5 -19.85 50.10 25.05
N SER A 6 -19.55 49.93 23.76
CA SER A 6 -20.26 50.63 22.67
C SER A 6 -19.56 50.37 21.33
N LEU A 7 -20.36 49.99 20.32
CA LEU A 7 -20.25 50.35 18.89
C LEU A 7 -20.94 49.29 18.03
N SER A 8 -22.26 49.48 17.92
CA SER A 8 -23.08 48.96 16.85
C SER A 8 -23.45 50.15 15.95
N ARG A 9 -23.13 50.07 14.64
CA ARG A 9 -23.86 50.65 13.49
C ARG A 9 -22.97 50.67 12.25
N ARG A 10 -23.16 49.68 11.36
CA ARG A 10 -23.11 49.82 9.88
C ARG A 10 -23.33 48.45 9.24
N LEU A 11 -24.55 47.96 9.27
CA LEU A 11 -25.03 46.90 8.36
C LEU A 11 -26.54 47.03 8.24
N MET A 12 -27.00 47.67 7.18
CA MET A 12 -28.28 47.42 6.50
C MET A 12 -28.25 48.19 5.18
N ASN A 13 -28.22 47.44 4.08
CA ASN A 13 -28.96 47.68 2.84
C ASN A 13 -28.37 46.77 1.77
N LEU A 14 -29.12 45.71 1.41
CA LEU A 14 -29.53 45.45 0.03
C LEU A 14 -30.56 44.30 0.04
N HIS A 15 -31.67 44.57 -0.64
CA HIS A 15 -32.90 43.79 -0.75
C HIS A 15 -32.72 42.44 -1.48
N PRO A 16 -33.63 41.47 -1.27
CA PRO A 16 -33.72 40.27 -2.09
C PRO A 16 -34.60 40.53 -3.32
N GLN A 17 -34.12 40.15 -4.50
CA GLN A 17 -34.99 39.90 -5.65
C GLN A 17 -34.88 38.43 -6.03
N GLY A 18 -36.01 37.73 -5.90
CA GLY A 18 -36.18 36.40 -6.43
C GLY A 18 -36.28 36.45 -7.95
N ASN A 19 -35.93 35.34 -8.59
CA ASN A 19 -36.48 34.98 -9.88
C ASN A 19 -36.69 33.47 -9.91
N LEU A 20 -37.94 33.09 -10.16
CA LEU A 20 -38.32 31.76 -10.62
C LEU A 20 -37.66 31.50 -11.97
N PHE A 21 -37.03 30.34 -12.12
CA PHE A 21 -36.86 29.70 -13.43
C PHE A 21 -37.23 28.22 -13.28
N THR A 22 -38.47 27.91 -13.62
CA THR A 22 -38.89 26.56 -14.03
C THR A 22 -38.58 26.41 -15.51
N ALA A 23 -37.61 25.58 -15.85
CA ALA A 23 -37.45 25.05 -17.20
C ALA A 23 -37.21 23.54 -17.10
N ALA A 24 -38.22 22.77 -17.50
CA ALA A 24 -38.10 21.33 -17.74
C ALA A 24 -37.23 21.09 -18.97
N CYS A 25 -36.32 20.12 -18.91
CA CYS A 25 -35.54 19.67 -20.06
C CYS A 25 -36.00 18.25 -20.46
N PRO A 26 -36.30 18.00 -21.75
CA PRO A 26 -36.69 16.68 -22.22
C PRO A 26 -35.47 15.78 -22.44
N SER A 27 -35.67 14.51 -22.18
CA SER A 27 -34.75 13.39 -22.30
C SER A 27 -34.48 12.98 -23.76
N GLY A 28 -33.25 12.51 -24.02
CA GLY A 28 -32.92 11.58 -25.11
C GLY A 28 -32.18 12.19 -26.31
N LEU A 29 -30.89 11.87 -26.47
CA LEU A 29 -30.22 11.42 -27.72
C LEU A 29 -28.69 11.23 -27.49
N PRO A 30 -28.03 10.32 -28.24
CA PRO A 30 -26.75 9.70 -27.85
C PRO A 30 -25.50 10.42 -28.39
N PHE A 31 -24.40 10.19 -27.66
CA PHE A 31 -22.98 10.27 -28.03
C PHE A 31 -22.52 11.32 -29.04
N GLY A 32 -21.98 12.41 -28.48
CA GLY A 32 -21.25 13.47 -29.18
C GLY A 32 -21.14 14.69 -28.27
N LEU A 33 -20.44 14.56 -27.13
CA LEU A 33 -20.30 15.66 -26.16
C LEU A 33 -19.40 16.76 -26.74
N SER A 34 -20.02 17.71 -27.42
CA SER A 34 -19.49 19.04 -27.62
C SER A 34 -19.30 19.72 -26.27
N VAL A 35 -18.11 20.28 -26.04
CA VAL A 35 -17.73 21.08 -24.85
C VAL A 35 -18.70 22.24 -24.58
N SER A 36 -19.55 22.60 -25.56
CA SER A 36 -20.53 23.68 -25.50
C SER A 36 -21.76 23.44 -24.60
N LYS A 37 -21.92 22.27 -23.96
CA LYS A 37 -23.05 21.98 -23.04
C LYS A 37 -22.70 21.99 -21.55
N LEU A 38 -21.45 22.26 -21.18
CA LEU A 38 -21.09 22.48 -19.77
C LEU A 38 -21.55 23.88 -19.34
N HIS A 39 -22.23 23.97 -18.20
CA HIS A 39 -22.68 25.22 -17.60
C HIS A 39 -21.52 26.26 -17.54
N PRO A 40 -21.75 27.56 -17.78
CA PRO A 40 -20.69 28.58 -17.84
C PRO A 40 -19.80 28.68 -16.57
N GLN A 41 -20.30 28.23 -15.42
CA GLN A 41 -19.51 28.14 -14.18
C GLN A 41 -18.53 26.95 -14.17
N CYS A 42 -18.72 25.96 -15.04
CA CYS A 42 -17.83 24.80 -15.20
C CYS A 42 -16.81 24.98 -16.33
N THR A 43 -17.01 25.89 -17.29
CA THR A 43 -16.11 26.08 -18.44
C THR A 43 -14.87 26.93 -18.11
N HIS A 44 -14.90 27.76 -17.06
CA HIS A 44 -13.71 28.45 -16.54
C HIS A 44 -12.68 27.50 -15.88
N LEU A 45 -12.97 26.19 -15.78
CA LEU A 45 -12.08 25.18 -15.19
C LEU A 45 -11.03 24.62 -16.17
N ILE A 46 -11.05 24.99 -17.45
CA ILE A 46 -10.12 24.45 -18.45
C ILE A 46 -8.78 25.20 -18.35
N LEU A 47 -7.75 24.48 -17.91
CA LEU A 47 -6.37 24.96 -17.81
C LEU A 47 -5.92 25.50 -19.18
N HIS A 48 -5.19 26.62 -19.16
CA HIS A 48 -4.72 27.32 -20.37
C HIS A 48 -3.73 26.50 -21.22
N ASP A 49 -3.34 25.31 -20.74
CA ASP A 49 -2.65 24.28 -21.51
C ASP A 49 -2.88 22.87 -20.93
N PRO A 50 -3.87 22.12 -21.44
CA PRO A 50 -4.17 20.77 -20.94
C PRO A 50 -3.10 19.74 -21.34
N ILE A 51 -2.37 19.95 -22.44
CA ILE A 51 -1.42 18.96 -22.98
C ILE A 51 -0.14 18.98 -22.15
N GLY A 52 0.45 20.15 -21.93
CA GLY A 52 1.68 20.28 -21.13
C GLY A 52 1.51 19.73 -19.71
N TRP A 53 0.32 19.95 -19.12
CA TRP A 53 0.03 19.51 -17.76
C TRP A 53 -0.14 17.99 -17.68
N GLN A 54 -0.70 17.38 -18.72
CA GLN A 54 -0.85 15.93 -18.77
C GLN A 54 0.50 15.22 -18.88
N ILE A 55 1.40 15.75 -19.71
CA ILE A 55 2.77 15.21 -19.84
C ILE A 55 3.53 15.36 -18.52
N SER A 56 3.37 16.49 -17.82
CA SER A 56 4.04 16.68 -16.53
C SER A 56 3.50 15.74 -15.46
N ILE A 57 2.19 15.47 -15.40
CA ILE A 57 1.61 14.46 -14.49
C ILE A 57 2.22 13.08 -14.74
N ASP A 58 2.28 12.62 -15.99
CA ASP A 58 2.83 11.29 -16.31
C ASP A 58 4.32 11.18 -15.92
N ARG A 59 5.08 12.25 -16.16
CA ARG A 59 6.48 12.36 -15.69
C ARG A 59 6.55 12.23 -14.17
N TYR A 60 5.84 13.08 -13.41
CA TYR A 60 5.90 13.03 -11.94
C TYR A 60 5.39 11.71 -11.38
N LYS A 61 4.33 11.13 -11.95
CA LYS A 61 3.84 9.81 -11.59
C LYS A 61 4.94 8.75 -11.73
N SER A 62 5.66 8.75 -12.84
CA SER A 62 6.81 7.86 -13.09
C SER A 62 7.91 8.04 -12.05
N GLN A 63 8.23 9.29 -11.71
CA GLN A 63 9.26 9.62 -10.73
C GLN A 63 8.84 9.21 -9.32
N ILE A 64 7.58 9.44 -8.95
CA ILE A 64 7.01 9.07 -7.65
C ILE A 64 7.03 7.56 -7.45
N TYR A 65 6.66 6.75 -8.46
CA TYR A 65 6.78 5.29 -8.37
C TYR A 65 8.24 4.85 -8.12
N GLY A 66 9.20 5.43 -8.85
CA GLY A 66 10.63 5.14 -8.63
C GLY A 66 11.10 5.48 -7.22
N LEU A 67 10.66 6.62 -6.66
CA LEU A 67 10.97 7.00 -5.28
C LEU A 67 10.30 6.09 -4.26
N LEU A 68 9.06 5.64 -4.49
CA LEU A 68 8.37 4.69 -3.61
C LEU A 68 9.06 3.33 -3.59
N GLU A 69 9.43 2.80 -4.76
CA GLU A 69 10.21 1.56 -4.87
C GLU A 69 11.54 1.68 -4.12
N GLN A 70 12.26 2.80 -4.32
CA GLN A 70 13.51 3.08 -3.61
C GLN A 70 13.31 3.18 -2.09
N LEU A 71 12.25 3.86 -1.64
CA LEU A 71 11.92 4.01 -0.22
C LEU A 71 11.65 2.66 0.44
N ILE A 72 10.90 1.76 -0.22
CA ILE A 72 10.61 0.42 0.28
C ILE A 72 11.88 -0.45 0.29
N GLY A 73 12.73 -0.34 -0.74
CA GLY A 73 14.04 -0.99 -0.76
C GLY A 73 14.92 -0.55 0.41
N LEU A 74 15.04 0.76 0.63
CA LEU A 74 15.82 1.32 1.75
C LEU A 74 15.28 0.89 3.12
N ALA A 75 13.97 0.71 3.26
CA ALA A 75 13.35 0.21 4.49
C ALA A 75 13.91 -1.15 4.92
N GLN A 76 14.36 -1.97 3.97
CA GLN A 76 14.98 -3.27 4.24
C GLN A 76 16.43 -3.16 4.72
N GLU A 77 17.07 -2.00 4.54
CA GLU A 77 18.47 -1.74 4.86
C GLU A 77 18.65 -0.82 6.08
N VAL A 78 17.57 -0.25 6.63
CA VAL A 78 17.67 0.64 7.79
C VAL A 78 18.22 -0.08 9.01
N HIS A 79 18.84 0.69 9.90
CA HIS A 79 19.28 0.18 11.18
C HIS A 79 18.14 -0.48 11.95
N VAL A 80 18.42 -1.59 12.63
CA VAL A 80 17.42 -2.38 13.37
C VAL A 80 16.63 -1.55 14.38
N ASP A 81 17.27 -0.58 15.04
CA ASP A 81 16.61 0.30 16.01
C ASP A 81 15.65 1.30 15.36
N ASN A 82 15.83 1.61 14.07
CA ASN A 82 14.89 2.44 13.32
C ASN A 82 13.71 1.64 12.76
N ARG A 83 13.85 0.32 12.68
CA ARG A 83 12.94 -0.53 11.90
C ARG A 83 11.49 -0.39 12.33
N GLY A 84 11.23 -0.39 13.63
CA GLY A 84 9.88 -0.21 14.16
C GLY A 84 9.23 1.12 13.76
N PHE A 85 9.99 2.21 13.69
CA PHE A 85 9.48 3.52 13.29
C PHE A 85 9.29 3.62 11.78
N VAL A 86 10.19 3.01 11.01
CA VAL A 86 10.10 2.94 9.54
C VAL A 86 8.89 2.10 9.13
N ASP A 87 8.68 0.96 9.77
CA ASP A 87 7.51 0.12 9.53
C ASP A 87 6.21 0.83 9.94
N GLU A 88 6.19 1.56 11.07
CA GLU A 88 5.06 2.42 11.47
C GLU A 88 4.75 3.48 10.40
N TYR A 89 5.79 4.08 9.83
CA TYR A 89 5.68 5.10 8.82
C TYR A 89 5.12 4.56 7.50
N LEU A 90 5.67 3.46 6.97
CA LEU A 90 5.27 2.89 5.68
C LEU A 90 3.92 2.17 5.70
N THR A 91 3.45 1.75 6.88
CA THR A 91 2.11 1.14 7.06
C THR A 91 1.01 2.17 7.36
N ASP A 92 1.34 3.46 7.31
CA ASP A 92 0.36 4.51 7.54
C ASP A 92 -0.59 4.70 6.34
N SER A 93 -1.81 5.18 6.61
CA SER A 93 -2.85 5.30 5.59
C SER A 93 -2.50 6.31 4.49
N VAL A 94 -1.60 7.26 4.76
CA VAL A 94 -1.12 8.19 3.72
C VAL A 94 -0.53 7.49 2.51
N PHE A 95 0.09 6.32 2.67
CA PHE A 95 0.61 5.54 1.55
C PHE A 95 -0.50 4.84 0.77
N THR A 96 -1.61 4.49 1.44
CA THR A 96 -2.82 4.02 0.76
C THR A 96 -3.45 5.14 -0.07
N ASP A 97 -3.55 6.35 0.47
CA ASP A 97 -4.10 7.50 -0.26
C ASP A 97 -3.21 7.92 -1.43
N LEU A 98 -1.88 7.88 -1.23
CA LEU A 98 -0.91 8.09 -2.29
C LEU A 98 -1.01 7.05 -3.41
N GLU A 99 -1.07 5.76 -3.06
CA GLU A 99 -1.27 4.70 -4.06
C GLU A 99 -2.56 4.91 -4.85
N ARG A 100 -3.67 5.22 -4.16
CA ARG A 100 -4.96 5.47 -4.79
C ARG A 100 -4.93 6.64 -5.75
N LEU A 101 -4.30 7.75 -5.35
CA LEU A 101 -4.09 8.92 -6.20
C LEU A 101 -3.31 8.54 -7.47
N LEU A 102 -2.19 7.83 -7.32
CA LEU A 102 -1.36 7.41 -8.44
C LEU A 102 -2.11 6.45 -9.37
N ARG A 103 -2.80 5.46 -8.81
CA ARG A 103 -3.58 4.46 -9.57
C ARG A 103 -4.74 5.09 -10.33
N ALA A 104 -5.48 6.01 -9.70
CA ALA A 104 -6.65 6.66 -10.30
C ALA A 104 -6.29 7.63 -11.43
N THR A 105 -5.14 8.28 -11.33
CA THR A 105 -4.70 9.28 -12.31
C THR A 105 -4.37 8.62 -13.65
N LYS A 106 -5.13 8.94 -14.70
CA LYS A 106 -4.99 8.40 -16.06
C LYS A 106 -3.77 9.00 -16.77
N SER A 107 -2.99 8.15 -17.44
CA SER A 107 -1.87 8.60 -18.28
C SER A 107 -2.37 9.16 -19.63
N PRO A 108 -1.68 10.14 -20.23
CA PRO A 108 -1.97 10.66 -21.58
C PRO A 108 -1.85 9.61 -22.68
N ASN A 109 -2.65 9.78 -23.73
CA ASN A 109 -2.40 9.11 -25.01
C ASN A 109 -1.08 9.65 -25.62
N HIS A 110 -0.18 8.74 -26.01
CA HIS A 110 1.23 8.99 -26.36
C HIS A 110 1.56 9.86 -27.58
N MET A 111 0.59 10.56 -28.18
CA MET A 111 0.77 11.07 -29.55
C MET A 111 1.54 12.40 -29.69
N ILE A 112 1.94 13.09 -28.61
CA ILE A 112 2.59 14.41 -28.72
C ILE A 112 3.70 14.51 -27.65
N ILE A 113 4.98 14.50 -28.05
CA ILE A 113 6.10 14.31 -27.10
C ILE A 113 7.10 15.47 -27.03
N ASP A 114 7.21 16.36 -28.01
CA ASP A 114 8.24 17.40 -27.96
C ASP A 114 7.62 18.81 -27.88
N ASP A 115 7.21 19.21 -26.68
CA ASP A 115 6.70 20.56 -26.40
C ASP A 115 7.71 21.40 -25.58
N PRO A 116 8.20 22.55 -26.09
CA PRO A 116 9.08 23.46 -25.35
C PRO A 116 8.50 23.97 -24.02
N LYS A 117 7.18 23.87 -23.80
CA LYS A 117 6.51 24.24 -22.54
C LYS A 117 6.83 23.33 -21.37
N LEU A 118 7.47 22.18 -21.59
CA LEU A 118 8.02 21.36 -20.50
C LEU A 118 8.98 22.14 -19.58
N ARG A 119 9.62 23.19 -20.09
CA ARG A 119 10.47 24.10 -19.30
C ARG A 119 9.70 24.83 -18.19
N GLN A 120 8.45 25.22 -18.43
CA GLN A 120 7.65 25.95 -17.44
C GLN A 120 7.39 25.13 -16.17
N TYR A 121 7.31 23.79 -16.29
CA TYR A 121 7.10 22.92 -15.14
C TYR A 121 8.37 22.76 -14.29
N VAL A 122 9.55 22.85 -14.90
CA VAL A 122 10.82 22.87 -14.16
C VAL A 122 10.87 24.10 -13.26
N ASP A 123 10.46 25.27 -13.78
CA ASP A 123 10.38 26.50 -12.97
C ASP A 123 9.38 26.39 -11.81
N GLU A 124 8.27 25.66 -11.99
CA GLU A 124 7.29 25.44 -10.92
C GLU A 124 7.84 24.51 -9.82
N GLU A 125 8.56 23.45 -10.21
CA GLU A 125 9.26 22.56 -9.29
C GLU A 125 10.30 23.30 -8.45
N GLU A 126 11.19 24.08 -9.07
CA GLU A 126 12.21 24.87 -8.38
C GLU A 126 11.59 25.87 -7.39
N LYS A 127 10.50 26.53 -7.78
CA LYS A 127 9.76 27.45 -6.90
C LYS A 127 9.16 26.73 -5.70
N LEU A 128 8.57 25.55 -5.90
CA LEU A 128 8.04 24.73 -4.80
C LEU A 128 9.15 24.23 -3.89
N GLU A 129 10.26 23.76 -4.45
CA GLU A 129 11.43 23.30 -3.69
C GLU A 129 12.02 24.43 -2.84
N HIS A 130 12.15 25.64 -3.39
CA HIS A 130 12.58 26.81 -2.63
C HIS A 130 11.66 27.13 -1.44
N LYS A 131 10.33 27.13 -1.67
CA LYS A 131 9.35 27.36 -0.59
C LYS A 131 9.36 26.26 0.47
N LEU A 132 9.50 25.00 0.06
CA LEU A 132 9.61 23.86 0.97
C LEU A 132 10.87 23.95 1.82
N ASN A 133 12.01 24.31 1.22
CA ASN A 133 13.25 24.55 1.96
C ASN A 133 13.10 25.67 3.00
N ALA A 134 12.38 26.76 2.67
CA ALA A 134 12.16 27.88 3.58
C ALA A 134 11.35 27.49 4.84
N ILE A 135 10.50 26.46 4.76
CA ILE A 135 9.76 25.91 5.91
C ILE A 135 10.30 24.55 6.38
N ALA A 136 11.49 24.17 5.91
CA ALA A 136 12.15 22.91 6.23
C ALA A 136 11.26 21.67 6.00
N TYR A 137 10.43 21.70 4.95
CA TYR A 137 9.44 20.68 4.58
C TYR A 137 8.34 20.43 5.63
N GLU A 138 8.18 21.26 6.67
CA GLU A 138 7.17 21.04 7.70
C GLU A 138 5.76 21.54 7.30
N LEU A 139 5.01 20.71 6.57
CA LEU A 139 3.60 20.99 6.24
C LEU A 139 2.68 20.48 7.35
N ARG A 140 2.65 21.13 8.52
CA ARG A 140 1.86 20.62 9.66
C ARG A 140 0.36 20.88 9.58
N ARG A 141 -0.07 21.83 8.75
CA ARG A 141 -1.47 22.28 8.66
C ARG A 141 -1.90 22.49 7.21
N PRO A 142 -3.17 22.26 6.86
CA PRO A 142 -3.72 22.54 5.52
C PRO A 142 -3.41 23.96 5.02
N ALA A 143 -3.49 24.96 5.90
CA ALA A 143 -3.15 26.35 5.54
C ALA A 143 -1.70 26.54 5.06
N THR A 144 -0.76 25.76 5.58
CA THR A 144 0.67 25.81 5.18
C THR A 144 0.84 25.22 3.78
N VAL A 145 0.10 24.17 3.45
CA VAL A 145 0.06 23.60 2.10
C VAL A 145 -0.40 24.65 1.11
N THR A 146 -1.51 25.34 1.39
CA THR A 146 -2.03 26.43 0.55
C THR A 146 -1.05 27.60 0.42
N LEU A 147 -0.33 27.95 1.49
CA LEU A 147 0.71 28.98 1.45
C LEU A 147 1.86 28.59 0.50
N VAL A 148 2.30 27.33 0.54
CA VAL A 148 3.38 26.82 -0.32
C VAL A 148 2.92 26.74 -1.77
N THR A 149 1.75 26.15 -2.04
CA THR A 149 1.22 26.03 -3.41
C THR A 149 0.84 27.39 -4.00
N GLY A 150 0.57 28.38 -3.16
CA GLY A 150 0.09 29.69 -3.58
C GLY A 150 -1.38 29.66 -4.02
N PRO A 151 -1.88 30.78 -4.56
CA PRO A 151 -3.25 30.86 -5.04
C PRO A 151 -3.46 29.92 -6.24
N GLY A 152 -4.49 29.10 -6.19
CA GLY A 152 -4.81 28.20 -7.29
C GLY A 152 -5.49 26.92 -6.84
N ARG A 153 -5.56 25.99 -7.79
CA ARG A 153 -6.11 24.65 -7.63
C ARG A 153 -5.00 23.69 -7.24
N ILE A 154 -5.20 22.90 -6.19
CA ILE A 154 -4.19 21.95 -5.67
C ILE A 154 -3.74 20.95 -6.73
N GLU A 155 -4.63 20.60 -7.66
CA GLU A 155 -4.43 19.69 -8.80
C GLU A 155 -3.17 20.02 -9.62
N ARG A 156 -2.84 21.32 -9.73
CA ARG A 156 -1.68 21.78 -10.51
C ARG A 156 -0.35 21.44 -9.84
N SER A 157 -0.28 21.59 -8.52
CA SER A 157 0.96 21.48 -7.76
C SER A 157 1.06 20.20 -6.93
N LEU A 158 0.01 19.37 -6.89
CA LEU A 158 -0.07 18.17 -6.08
C LEU A 158 1.05 17.16 -6.38
N PHE A 159 1.20 16.76 -7.64
CA PHE A 159 2.22 15.79 -8.07
C PHE A 159 3.66 16.30 -7.87
N PRO A 160 4.04 17.52 -8.31
CA PRO A 160 5.35 18.09 -8.01
C PRO A 160 5.64 18.14 -6.50
N LEU A 161 4.64 18.54 -5.70
CA LEU A 161 4.77 18.61 -4.24
C LEU A 161 5.00 17.24 -3.61
N ILE A 162 4.23 16.22 -4.00
CA ILE A 162 4.43 14.82 -3.56
C ILE A 162 5.84 14.34 -3.94
N PHE A 163 6.27 14.60 -5.17
CA PHE A 163 7.60 14.21 -5.64
C PHE A 163 8.71 14.81 -4.77
N LEU A 164 8.67 16.12 -4.49
CA LEU A 164 9.66 16.80 -3.65
C LEU A 164 9.64 16.29 -2.19
N ILE A 165 8.46 16.03 -1.64
CA ILE A 165 8.28 15.44 -0.30
C ILE A 165 8.91 14.03 -0.26
N LEU A 166 8.58 13.16 -1.20
CA LEU A 166 9.16 11.80 -1.26
C LEU A 166 10.67 11.82 -1.47
N LYS A 167 11.19 12.73 -2.30
CA LYS A 167 12.62 12.92 -2.52
C LYS A 167 13.33 13.17 -1.18
N ARG A 168 12.76 14.04 -0.33
CA ARG A 168 13.25 14.28 1.04
C ARG A 168 13.14 13.02 1.91
N HIS A 169 12.04 12.28 1.83
CA HIS A 169 11.82 11.09 2.65
C HIS A 169 12.79 9.95 2.32
N VAL A 170 13.11 9.76 1.03
CA VAL A 170 14.15 8.82 0.58
C VAL A 170 15.52 9.20 1.17
N GLN A 171 15.87 10.49 1.24
CA GLN A 171 17.12 10.93 1.88
C GLN A 171 17.13 10.65 3.39
N VAL A 172 16.02 10.89 4.08
CA VAL A 172 15.87 10.53 5.51
C VAL A 172 16.06 9.02 5.71
N MET A 173 15.42 8.19 4.88
CA MET A 173 15.51 6.74 4.94
C MET A 173 16.92 6.22 4.61
N TYR A 174 17.61 6.85 3.66
CA TYR A 174 18.99 6.53 3.33
C TYR A 174 19.92 6.72 4.53
N HIS A 175 19.80 7.85 5.24
CA HIS A 175 20.58 8.10 6.45
C HIS A 175 20.19 7.15 7.60
N ALA A 176 18.94 6.67 7.65
CA ALA A 176 18.48 5.70 8.65
C ALA A 176 19.25 4.36 8.61
N ARG A 177 20.05 4.09 7.57
CA ARG A 177 20.96 2.93 7.47
C ARG A 177 22.16 3.04 8.42
N ALA A 178 22.65 4.26 8.64
CA ALA A 178 23.88 4.53 9.39
C ALA A 178 23.66 5.30 10.71
N TYR A 179 22.48 5.89 10.89
CA TYR A 179 22.13 6.71 12.04
C TYR A 179 20.85 6.22 12.70
N ILE A 180 20.82 6.16 14.03
CA ILE A 180 19.58 5.97 14.80
C ILE A 180 18.84 7.32 14.80
N LEU A 181 17.62 7.31 14.29
CA LEU A 181 16.78 8.50 14.14
C LEU A 181 15.98 8.75 15.42
N ASP A 182 15.74 10.03 15.72
CA ASP A 182 14.67 10.39 16.67
C ASP A 182 13.32 10.04 16.05
N ARG A 183 12.43 9.41 16.83
CA ARG A 183 11.08 9.03 16.37
C ARG A 183 10.31 10.20 15.76
N ARG A 184 10.56 11.43 16.22
CA ARG A 184 9.91 12.65 15.72
C ARG A 184 10.25 12.96 14.26
N GLU A 185 11.40 12.51 13.75
CA GLU A 185 11.79 12.76 12.36
C GLU A 185 10.81 12.08 11.39
N LEU A 186 10.55 10.78 11.57
CA LEU A 186 9.58 10.05 10.74
C LEU A 186 8.13 10.47 11.02
N LEU A 187 7.84 10.93 12.24
CA LEU A 187 6.53 11.49 12.57
C LEU A 187 6.25 12.79 11.80
N ASN A 188 7.21 13.72 11.75
CA ASN A 188 7.05 14.99 11.02
C ASN A 188 6.93 14.77 9.51
N VAL A 189 7.74 13.86 8.97
CA VAL A 189 7.67 13.38 7.58
C VAL A 189 6.27 12.84 7.26
N LYS A 190 5.67 12.07 8.17
CA LYS A 190 4.28 11.58 8.05
C LYS A 190 3.26 12.72 8.13
N GLU A 191 3.39 13.63 9.10
CA GLU A 191 2.47 14.76 9.30
C GLU A 191 2.38 15.66 8.08
N THR A 192 3.50 15.82 7.35
CA THR A 192 3.58 16.55 6.08
C THR A 192 2.66 15.96 5.02
N PHE A 193 2.62 14.62 4.89
CA PHE A 193 1.67 13.95 4.00
C PHE A 193 0.23 14.04 4.50
N LEU A 194 0.00 13.88 5.80
CA LEU A 194 -1.33 13.98 6.37
C LEU A 194 -1.97 15.34 6.08
N ALA A 195 -1.23 16.45 6.24
CA ALA A 195 -1.74 17.77 5.92
C ALA A 195 -2.02 17.94 4.42
N LEU A 196 -1.15 17.39 3.56
CA LEU A 196 -1.37 17.43 2.11
C LEU A 196 -2.63 16.67 1.71
N PHE A 197 -2.82 15.43 2.19
CA PHE A 197 -4.00 14.64 1.89
C PHE A 197 -5.27 15.21 2.54
N THR A 198 -5.16 15.92 3.67
CA THR A 198 -6.29 16.67 4.23
C THR A 198 -6.81 17.71 3.24
N VAL A 199 -5.93 18.50 2.61
CA VAL A 199 -6.32 19.46 1.55
C VAL A 199 -6.94 18.75 0.34
N VAL A 200 -6.41 17.58 -0.03
CA VAL A 200 -6.99 16.76 -1.11
C VAL A 200 -8.40 16.31 -0.76
N HIS A 201 -8.63 15.80 0.45
CA HIS A 201 -9.96 15.37 0.89
C HIS A 201 -10.96 16.53 0.91
N GLU A 202 -10.59 17.68 1.49
CA GLU A 202 -11.42 18.90 1.49
C GLU A 202 -11.78 19.33 0.06
N ARG A 203 -10.81 19.22 -0.86
CA ARG A 203 -11.03 19.52 -2.28
C ARG A 203 -12.02 18.55 -2.92
N VAL A 204 -11.89 17.24 -2.66
CA VAL A 204 -12.80 16.21 -3.18
C VAL A 204 -14.21 16.41 -2.64
N GLU A 205 -14.37 16.69 -1.35
CA GLU A 205 -15.68 16.98 -0.75
C GLU A 205 -16.36 18.19 -1.40
N GLY A 206 -15.60 19.26 -1.66
CA GLY A 206 -16.08 20.43 -2.39
C GLY A 206 -16.53 20.10 -3.82
N LEU A 207 -15.75 19.30 -4.57
CA LEU A 207 -16.11 18.86 -5.92
C LEU A 207 -17.38 17.99 -5.91
N VAL A 208 -17.50 17.07 -4.96
CA VAL A 208 -18.68 16.22 -4.79
C VAL A 208 -19.92 17.07 -4.49
N ALA A 209 -19.81 18.09 -3.63
CA ALA A 209 -20.91 19.00 -3.35
C ALA A 209 -21.38 19.74 -4.61
N VAL A 210 -20.45 20.28 -5.41
CA VAL A 210 -20.74 20.98 -6.67
C VAL A 210 -21.40 20.03 -7.69
N PHE A 211 -20.85 18.84 -7.90
CA PHE A 211 -21.40 17.88 -8.87
C PHE A 211 -22.78 17.36 -8.46
N ARG A 212 -23.05 17.20 -7.17
CA ARG A 212 -24.39 16.87 -6.66
C ARG A 212 -25.40 17.99 -6.95
N GLN A 213 -25.02 19.26 -6.76
CA GLN A 213 -25.87 20.41 -7.07
C GLN A 213 -26.19 20.51 -8.57
N CYS A 214 -25.27 20.09 -9.44
CA CYS A 214 -25.48 20.07 -10.89
C CYS A 214 -26.21 18.81 -11.39
N HIS A 215 -26.71 17.93 -10.50
CA HIS A 215 -27.35 16.65 -10.86
C HIS A 215 -26.50 15.76 -11.79
N ALA A 216 -25.18 15.85 -11.70
CA ALA A 216 -24.28 15.09 -12.55
C ALA A 216 -23.97 13.71 -11.95
N ASN A 217 -23.68 12.72 -12.80
CA ASN A 217 -23.16 11.43 -12.35
C ASN A 217 -21.77 11.62 -11.70
N LEU A 218 -21.71 11.50 -10.37
CA LEU A 218 -20.51 11.81 -9.59
C LEU A 218 -19.28 11.03 -10.04
N LYS A 219 -19.46 9.73 -10.31
CA LYS A 219 -18.37 8.85 -10.70
C LYS A 219 -17.79 9.28 -12.05
N GLU A 220 -18.64 9.49 -13.04
CA GLU A 220 -18.21 9.94 -14.36
C GLU A 220 -17.53 11.31 -14.29
N GLN A 221 -18.12 12.27 -13.56
CA GLN A 221 -17.52 13.61 -13.45
C GLN A 221 -16.14 13.57 -12.80
N LEU A 222 -15.97 12.82 -11.71
CA LEU A 222 -14.66 12.66 -11.06
C LEU A 222 -13.67 11.88 -11.93
N ASP A 223 -14.13 10.90 -12.72
CA ASP A 223 -13.30 10.14 -13.65
C ASP A 223 -12.73 11.01 -14.79
N TYR A 224 -13.45 12.06 -15.20
CA TYR A 224 -12.98 13.02 -16.21
C TYR A 224 -12.24 14.21 -15.59
N PHE A 225 -12.60 14.61 -14.38
CA PHE A 225 -11.99 15.74 -13.71
C PHE A 225 -10.52 15.46 -13.38
N ALA A 226 -9.64 16.36 -13.78
CA ALA A 226 -8.20 16.28 -13.51
C ALA A 226 -7.60 14.88 -13.80
N PHE A 227 -7.97 14.31 -14.96
CA PHE A 227 -7.54 12.98 -15.40
C PHE A 227 -7.91 11.84 -14.44
N GLY A 228 -9.00 11.97 -13.70
CA GLY A 228 -9.46 10.93 -12.79
C GLY A 228 -8.70 10.87 -11.48
N MET A 229 -7.81 11.82 -11.17
CA MET A 229 -6.96 11.76 -9.99
C MET A 229 -7.74 11.63 -8.66
N PHE A 230 -9.00 12.07 -8.64
CA PHE A 230 -9.87 12.04 -7.47
C PHE A 230 -10.98 10.99 -7.52
N SER A 231 -11.07 10.17 -8.56
CA SER A 231 -12.19 9.24 -8.74
C SER A 231 -12.28 8.18 -7.65
N THR A 232 -11.15 7.76 -7.10
CA THR A 232 -11.06 6.76 -6.04
C THR A 232 -11.26 7.32 -4.62
N PHE A 233 -11.33 8.65 -4.46
CA PHE A 233 -11.48 9.29 -3.15
C PHE A 233 -12.94 9.48 -2.72
N HIS A 234 -13.88 9.51 -3.68
CA HIS A 234 -15.31 9.59 -3.38
C HIS A 234 -15.82 8.29 -2.77
N ASP A 235 -15.44 7.17 -3.37
CA ASP A 235 -15.73 5.88 -2.82
C ASP A 235 -14.80 5.71 -1.63
N ARG A 236 -15.37 5.64 -0.42
CA ARG A 236 -14.64 5.18 0.78
C ARG A 236 -14.32 3.69 0.66
N SER A 237 -13.87 3.27 -0.52
CA SER A 237 -13.46 1.93 -0.83
C SER A 237 -12.38 1.52 0.16
N PHE A 238 -12.41 0.24 0.48
CA PHE A 238 -11.54 -0.33 1.49
C PHE A 238 -10.12 -0.50 0.95
N ARG A 239 -9.23 -0.92 1.84
CA ARG A 239 -7.86 -1.37 1.51
C ARG A 239 -7.96 -2.42 0.39
N ASP A 240 -7.27 -2.20 -0.73
CA ASP A 240 -7.28 -3.08 -1.92
C ASP A 240 -5.84 -3.42 -2.34
N PRO A 241 -5.14 -4.28 -1.58
CA PRO A 241 -3.75 -4.60 -1.86
C PRO A 241 -3.57 -5.30 -3.20
N LYS A 242 -4.55 -6.10 -3.66
CA LYS A 242 -4.44 -6.85 -4.94
C LYS A 242 -4.15 -5.93 -6.12
N ASN A 243 -4.84 -4.79 -6.19
CA ASN A 243 -4.68 -3.83 -7.27
C ASN A 243 -3.62 -2.76 -6.96
N ASN A 244 -2.77 -2.96 -5.95
CA ASN A 244 -1.70 -2.03 -5.65
C ASN A 244 -0.71 -1.95 -6.82
N THR A 245 -0.44 -0.73 -7.25
CA THR A 245 0.35 -0.46 -8.45
C THR A 245 1.82 -0.16 -8.18
N ILE A 246 2.28 -0.04 -6.93
CA ILE A 246 3.63 0.47 -6.63
C ILE A 246 4.75 -0.32 -7.33
N PHE A 247 4.69 -1.66 -7.30
CA PHE A 247 5.70 -2.52 -7.96
C PHE A 247 5.27 -3.07 -9.33
N THR A 248 4.01 -2.91 -9.71
CA THR A 248 3.46 -3.44 -10.97
C THR A 248 3.30 -2.36 -12.03
N TRP A 249 3.40 -1.09 -11.63
CA TRP A 249 3.25 0.04 -12.53
C TRP A 249 4.36 0.06 -13.56
N LYS A 250 3.96 0.25 -14.81
CA LYS A 250 4.85 0.46 -15.94
C LYS A 250 4.44 1.75 -16.62
N SER A 251 5.40 2.65 -16.85
CA SER A 251 5.12 3.83 -17.65
C SER A 251 4.68 3.39 -19.03
N GLN A 252 3.54 3.91 -19.48
CA GLN A 252 3.16 3.74 -20.87
C GLN A 252 4.10 4.58 -21.77
N ASN A 253 4.66 5.67 -21.22
CA ASN A 253 5.65 6.49 -21.88
C ASN A 253 7.04 5.81 -21.79
N ARG A 254 7.47 5.18 -22.89
CA ARG A 254 8.78 4.51 -22.97
C ARG A 254 9.98 5.41 -22.64
N ARG A 255 9.83 6.75 -22.73
CA ARG A 255 10.88 7.70 -22.37
C ARG A 255 10.92 8.01 -20.88
N ALA A 256 9.78 7.88 -20.17
CA ALA A 256 9.71 8.14 -18.74
C ALA A 256 10.27 6.94 -17.97
N LYS A 257 11.57 7.02 -17.68
CA LYS A 257 12.22 6.07 -16.78
C LYS A 257 11.83 6.39 -15.32
N PRO A 258 11.63 5.38 -14.47
CA PRO A 258 11.55 5.61 -13.03
C PRO A 258 12.75 6.43 -12.59
N HIS A 259 12.50 7.49 -11.82
CA HIS A 259 13.56 8.31 -11.28
C HIS A 259 13.97 7.75 -9.92
N TYR A 260 15.19 7.23 -9.87
CA TYR A 260 15.85 6.89 -8.63
C TYR A 260 16.72 8.06 -8.23
N LEU A 261 16.61 8.48 -6.97
CA LEU A 261 17.53 9.47 -6.44
C LEU A 261 18.93 8.88 -6.47
N ASP A 262 19.89 9.60 -7.03
CA ASP A 262 21.29 9.22 -6.96
C ASP A 262 21.77 9.34 -5.51
N LEU A 263 21.86 8.20 -4.84
CA LEU A 263 22.20 8.11 -3.43
C LEU A 263 23.64 8.59 -3.14
N SER A 264 24.49 8.74 -4.16
CA SER A 264 25.82 9.34 -4.00
C SER A 264 25.78 10.86 -3.82
N THR A 265 24.69 11.50 -4.26
CA THR A 265 24.48 12.95 -4.17
C THR A 265 23.65 13.37 -2.96
N VAL A 266 23.44 12.45 -2.01
CA VAL A 266 22.59 12.72 -0.83
C VAL A 266 23.22 13.82 0.03
N VAL A 267 22.41 14.82 0.33
CA VAL A 267 22.80 15.98 1.15
C VAL A 267 23.24 15.51 2.55
N PRO A 268 24.24 16.16 3.17
CA PRO A 268 24.69 15.82 4.52
C PRO A 268 23.56 15.71 5.55
N VAL A 269 23.69 14.76 6.48
CA VAL A 269 22.68 14.41 7.48
C VAL A 269 22.21 15.61 8.32
N ASN A 270 23.09 16.58 8.61
CA ASN A 270 22.78 17.78 9.37
C ASN A 270 21.92 18.81 8.63
N VAL A 271 21.76 18.67 7.31
CA VAL A 271 20.82 19.47 6.50
C VAL A 271 19.49 18.73 6.34
N ILE A 272 19.52 17.40 6.43
CA ILE A 272 18.36 16.54 6.23
C ILE A 272 17.55 16.33 7.52
N MET A 273 18.22 16.14 8.65
CA MET A 273 17.57 15.81 9.92
C MET A 273 17.36 17.06 10.76
N HIS A 274 16.19 17.18 11.38
CA HIS A 274 15.85 18.28 12.28
C HIS A 274 16.14 17.91 13.73
N TYR A 275 15.99 16.64 14.06
CA TYR A 275 16.17 16.14 15.42
C TYR A 275 17.55 15.51 15.63
N ARG A 276 17.87 15.29 16.92
CA ARG A 276 19.12 14.64 17.32
C ARG A 276 19.16 13.23 16.75
N PHE A 277 20.28 12.88 16.13
CA PHE A 277 20.56 11.52 15.66
C PHE A 277 21.83 10.99 16.32
N VAL A 278 21.97 9.66 16.35
CA VAL A 278 23.16 8.98 16.88
C VAL A 278 23.80 8.18 15.75
N LYS A 279 25.06 8.48 15.44
CA LYS A 279 25.83 7.69 14.48
C LYS A 279 26.16 6.34 15.08
N VAL A 280 25.83 5.26 14.38
CA VAL A 280 26.14 3.90 14.83
C VAL A 280 27.58 3.60 14.46
N PHE A 281 28.42 3.37 15.48
CA PHE A 281 29.81 2.91 15.29
C PHE A 281 29.89 1.41 15.61
N GLY A 282 29.99 0.59 14.56
CA GLY A 282 30.19 -0.85 14.67
C GLY A 282 28.91 -1.68 14.85
N THR A 283 29.06 -3.00 14.79
CA THR A 283 28.00 -4.01 15.00
C THR A 283 27.68 -4.19 16.49
N GLY A 284 27.42 -3.08 17.20
CA GLY A 284 27.00 -3.11 18.60
C GLY A 284 25.82 -4.07 18.77
N ALA A 285 25.79 -4.78 19.91
CA ALA A 285 24.82 -5.82 20.20
C ALA A 285 23.38 -5.35 19.88
N SER A 286 22.84 -5.87 18.78
CA SER A 286 21.49 -5.58 18.30
C SER A 286 20.49 -5.88 19.41
N SER A 287 19.65 -4.90 19.75
CA SER A 287 18.54 -5.11 20.67
C SER A 287 17.70 -6.29 20.18
N THR A 288 17.51 -7.30 21.02
CA THR A 288 16.70 -8.49 20.71
C THR A 288 15.19 -8.18 20.68
N ALA A 289 14.82 -6.93 20.41
CA ALA A 289 13.44 -6.50 20.32
C ALA A 289 12.75 -7.29 19.20
N LYS A 290 11.74 -8.07 19.57
CA LYS A 290 10.94 -8.82 18.60
C LYS A 290 10.23 -7.83 17.67
N MET A 291 10.33 -8.10 16.36
CA MET A 291 9.60 -7.36 15.32
C MET A 291 8.12 -7.18 15.70
N ARG A 292 7.56 -5.99 15.45
CA ARG A 292 6.15 -5.69 15.72
C ARG A 292 5.41 -5.50 14.40
N HIS A 293 4.41 -6.33 14.14
CA HIS A 293 3.53 -6.16 12.98
C HIS A 293 2.40 -5.22 13.35
N LEU A 294 2.67 -3.92 13.25
CA LEU A 294 1.74 -2.88 13.67
C LEU A 294 0.37 -3.03 13.01
N ARG A 295 -0.68 -2.71 13.76
CA ARG A 295 -2.08 -2.81 13.34
C ARG A 295 -2.54 -4.23 12.96
N THR A 296 -1.69 -5.26 13.11
CA THR A 296 -2.06 -6.65 12.88
C THR A 296 -2.31 -7.36 14.21
N LYS A 297 -3.52 -7.89 14.39
CA LYS A 297 -3.88 -8.74 15.51
C LYS A 297 -3.97 -10.19 15.06
N CYS A 298 -3.49 -11.12 15.88
CA CYS A 298 -3.70 -12.53 15.64
C CYS A 298 -5.20 -12.87 15.75
N ASP A 299 -5.76 -13.51 14.72
CA ASP A 299 -7.17 -13.87 14.69
C ASP A 299 -7.58 -14.91 15.73
N SER A 300 -6.62 -15.67 16.29
CA SER A 300 -6.86 -16.61 17.38
C SER A 300 -6.81 -15.92 18.75
N CYS A 301 -5.65 -15.41 19.18
CA CYS A 301 -5.49 -14.85 20.54
C CYS A 301 -5.83 -13.36 20.67
N LYS A 302 -6.17 -12.68 19.56
CA LYS A 302 -6.53 -11.25 19.48
C LYS A 302 -5.44 -10.26 19.93
N LYS A 303 -4.24 -10.73 20.25
CA LYS A 303 -3.07 -9.91 20.60
C LYS A 303 -2.38 -9.38 19.33
N GLU A 304 -1.67 -8.27 19.46
CA GLU A 304 -0.77 -7.77 18.40
C GLU A 304 0.27 -8.83 18.05
N VAL A 305 0.61 -8.97 16.77
CA VAL A 305 1.56 -10.00 16.32
C VAL A 305 3.00 -9.51 16.52
N HIS A 306 3.77 -10.27 17.31
CA HIS A 306 5.20 -10.05 17.54
C HIS A 306 6.04 -11.20 16.97
N GLY A 307 7.21 -10.86 16.42
CA GLY A 307 8.11 -11.80 15.74
C GLY A 307 7.51 -12.24 14.39
N SER A 308 7.42 -13.54 14.17
CA SER A 308 6.87 -14.10 12.93
C SER A 308 5.36 -13.91 12.83
N ARG A 309 4.91 -13.38 11.69
CA ARG A 309 3.49 -13.32 11.29
C ARG A 309 3.21 -14.38 10.24
N PHE A 310 2.04 -15.00 10.34
CA PHE A 310 1.57 -16.05 9.44
C PHE A 310 0.26 -15.61 8.79
N ILE A 311 0.24 -15.45 7.46
CA ILE A 311 -0.97 -15.26 6.67
C ILE A 311 -1.43 -16.63 6.15
N CYS A 312 -2.71 -16.98 6.32
CA CYS A 312 -3.26 -18.17 5.66
C CYS A 312 -3.48 -17.91 4.16
N LEU A 313 -2.86 -18.72 3.31
CA LEU A 313 -2.94 -18.58 1.85
C LEU A 313 -4.26 -19.10 1.26
N ALA A 314 -5.02 -19.88 2.04
CA ALA A 314 -6.35 -20.40 1.67
C ALA A 314 -7.51 -19.58 2.27
N CYS A 315 -7.27 -18.78 3.32
CA CYS A 315 -8.28 -17.97 3.99
C CYS A 315 -7.98 -16.48 3.80
N ILE A 316 -8.07 -16.06 2.54
CA ILE A 316 -7.82 -14.69 2.10
C ILE A 316 -8.82 -14.33 1.00
N ASN A 317 -9.37 -13.11 1.05
CA ASN A 317 -10.24 -12.61 0.00
C ASN A 317 -9.45 -12.36 -1.30
N GLU A 318 -10.14 -12.35 -2.43
CA GLU A 318 -9.50 -12.16 -3.74
C GLU A 318 -8.82 -10.79 -3.90
N ASP A 319 -9.25 -9.79 -3.16
CA ASP A 319 -8.71 -8.42 -3.13
C ASP A 319 -7.63 -8.23 -2.05
N PHE A 320 -7.40 -9.24 -1.21
CA PHE A 320 -6.49 -9.22 -0.06
C PHE A 320 -6.90 -8.23 1.06
N SER A 321 -8.16 -7.78 1.07
CA SER A 321 -8.68 -6.86 2.09
C SER A 321 -8.91 -7.54 3.44
N GLU A 322 -9.37 -8.79 3.41
CA GLU A 322 -9.52 -9.65 4.57
C GLU A 322 -8.70 -10.93 4.44
N GLN A 323 -8.05 -11.31 5.53
CA GLN A 323 -7.20 -12.49 5.61
C GLN A 323 -7.19 -13.02 7.05
N ILE A 324 -6.77 -14.28 7.22
CA ILE A 324 -6.45 -14.85 8.53
C ILE A 324 -4.98 -14.62 8.84
N ASP A 325 -4.71 -13.89 9.91
CA ASP A 325 -3.41 -13.60 10.46
C ASP A 325 -3.19 -14.33 11.79
N LEU A 326 -2.09 -15.07 11.92
CA LEU A 326 -1.74 -15.80 13.13
C LEU A 326 -0.36 -15.38 13.64
N CYS A 327 -0.23 -15.28 14.96
CA CYS A 327 1.08 -15.18 15.59
C CYS A 327 1.73 -16.56 15.66
N SER A 328 3.03 -16.60 15.91
CA SER A 328 3.79 -17.84 16.00
C SER A 328 3.23 -18.84 17.02
N GLN A 329 2.64 -18.40 18.13
CA GLN A 329 2.02 -19.30 19.13
C GLN A 329 0.67 -19.88 18.67
N CYS A 330 -0.03 -19.19 17.77
CA CYS A 330 -1.38 -19.55 17.32
C CYS A 330 -1.43 -20.15 15.92
N ARG A 331 -0.30 -20.26 15.20
CA ARG A 331 -0.22 -20.74 13.80
C ARG A 331 -0.81 -22.15 13.56
N ASN A 332 -1.01 -22.93 14.62
CA ASN A 332 -1.56 -24.29 14.60
C ASN A 332 -2.99 -24.38 15.15
N GLN A 333 -3.66 -23.24 15.38
CA GLN A 333 -5.03 -23.18 15.92
C GLN A 333 -6.04 -23.07 14.79
N ASP A 334 -7.17 -23.77 14.92
CA ASP A 334 -8.32 -23.58 14.04
C ASP A 334 -9.03 -22.26 14.40
N VAL A 335 -9.44 -21.48 13.40
CA VAL A 335 -10.05 -20.16 13.61
C VAL A 335 -11.28 -20.00 12.73
N LYS A 336 -12.38 -19.53 13.31
CA LYS A 336 -13.59 -19.18 12.56
C LYS A 336 -13.79 -17.67 12.54
N ARG A 337 -13.91 -17.09 11.34
CA ARG A 337 -14.38 -15.73 11.07
C ARG A 337 -15.66 -15.79 10.25
N LYS A 338 -16.34 -14.65 10.11
CA LYS A 338 -17.57 -14.53 9.31
C LYS A 338 -17.41 -15.10 7.89
N CYS A 339 -16.27 -14.81 7.25
CA CYS A 339 -16.01 -15.18 5.85
C CYS A 339 -15.12 -16.44 5.69
N PHE A 340 -14.47 -16.91 6.76
CA PHE A 340 -13.46 -17.97 6.66
C PHE A 340 -13.57 -18.99 7.80
N ALA A 341 -13.41 -20.26 7.47
CA ALA A 341 -13.12 -21.33 8.42
C ALA A 341 -11.68 -21.80 8.19
N HIS A 342 -10.76 -21.27 8.99
CA HIS A 342 -9.36 -21.65 8.94
C HIS A 342 -9.12 -22.98 9.66
N GLU A 343 -8.45 -23.90 8.97
CA GLU A 343 -7.95 -25.15 9.53
C GLU A 343 -6.43 -25.12 9.63
N LYS A 344 -5.89 -25.75 10.69
CA LYS A 344 -4.44 -25.93 10.94
C LYS A 344 -3.66 -26.65 9.82
N SER A 345 -4.38 -27.23 8.86
CA SER A 345 -3.86 -27.90 7.65
C SER A 345 -3.57 -26.92 6.52
N HIS A 346 -4.19 -25.73 6.52
CA HIS A 346 -4.04 -24.77 5.43
C HIS A 346 -2.59 -24.27 5.33
N PRO A 347 -2.11 -23.99 4.10
CA PRO A 347 -0.80 -23.41 3.90
C PRO A 347 -0.73 -21.98 4.46
N HIS A 348 0.42 -21.63 5.05
CA HIS A 348 0.71 -20.30 5.57
C HIS A 348 1.90 -19.66 4.88
N LEU A 349 1.83 -18.35 4.66
CA LEU A 349 2.96 -17.50 4.35
C LEU A 349 3.49 -16.91 5.65
N GLN A 350 4.75 -17.20 5.97
CA GLN A 350 5.48 -16.66 7.12
C GLN A 350 6.41 -15.52 6.69
N PHE A 351 6.42 -14.47 7.48
CA PHE A 351 7.35 -13.35 7.36
C PHE A 351 7.76 -12.81 8.74
N ASP A 352 9.05 -12.46 8.85
CA ASP A 352 9.67 -11.92 10.06
C ASP A 352 9.91 -10.40 9.97
N VAL A 353 9.50 -9.80 8.85
CA VAL A 353 9.58 -8.37 8.55
C VAL A 353 8.19 -7.84 8.22
N VAL A 354 7.92 -6.56 8.40
CA VAL A 354 6.68 -5.96 7.93
C VAL A 354 6.63 -6.02 6.40
N VAL A 355 5.52 -6.51 5.87
CA VAL A 355 5.24 -6.63 4.42
C VAL A 355 4.15 -5.63 4.08
N LEU A 356 4.43 -4.74 3.13
CA LEU A 356 3.52 -3.71 2.68
C LEU A 356 2.46 -4.25 1.73
N ASP A 357 1.35 -3.53 1.58
CA ASP A 357 0.25 -3.91 0.68
C ASP A 357 0.72 -4.12 -0.77
N ALA A 358 1.66 -3.29 -1.23
CA ALA A 358 2.28 -3.43 -2.54
C ALA A 358 3.04 -4.74 -2.70
N GLU A 359 3.75 -5.18 -1.66
CA GLU A 359 4.50 -6.43 -1.67
C GLU A 359 3.54 -7.63 -1.59
N LEU A 360 2.46 -7.53 -0.81
CA LEU A 360 1.42 -8.56 -0.72
C LEU A 360 0.81 -8.88 -2.09
N ALA A 361 0.57 -7.85 -2.92
CA ALA A 361 0.06 -7.99 -4.28
C ALA A 361 0.90 -8.94 -5.15
N LEU A 362 2.22 -8.92 -4.94
CA LEU A 362 3.18 -9.75 -5.67
C LEU A 362 3.41 -11.11 -5.00
N ILE A 363 3.54 -11.11 -3.67
CA ILE A 363 3.97 -12.27 -2.91
C ILE A 363 2.84 -13.30 -2.79
N ILE A 364 1.59 -12.88 -2.56
CA ILE A 364 0.48 -13.82 -2.30
C ILE A 364 0.23 -14.75 -3.49
N PRO A 365 0.06 -14.29 -4.74
CA PRO A 365 -0.17 -15.20 -5.87
C PRO A 365 0.98 -16.19 -6.04
N LYS A 366 2.23 -15.70 -5.98
CA LYS A 366 3.42 -16.55 -6.06
C LYS A 366 3.48 -17.57 -4.92
N ALA A 367 3.08 -17.16 -3.71
CA ALA A 367 3.06 -18.04 -2.55
C ALA A 367 1.99 -19.13 -2.66
N GLN A 368 0.81 -18.80 -3.21
CA GLN A 368 -0.25 -19.76 -3.49
C GLN A 368 0.21 -20.80 -4.52
N ASP A 369 0.85 -20.37 -5.62
CA ASP A 369 1.38 -21.28 -6.64
C ASP A 369 2.42 -22.24 -6.06
N ILE A 370 3.36 -21.73 -5.26
CA ILE A 370 4.36 -22.57 -4.61
C ILE A 370 3.70 -23.50 -3.57
N ALA A 371 2.71 -23.04 -2.81
CA ALA A 371 2.01 -23.89 -1.86
C ALA A 371 1.34 -25.09 -2.56
N VAL A 372 0.67 -24.87 -3.69
CA VAL A 372 0.08 -25.93 -4.52
C VAL A 372 1.16 -26.92 -4.99
N GLN A 373 2.28 -26.41 -5.52
CA GLN A 373 3.39 -27.26 -5.97
C GLN A 373 3.98 -28.10 -4.82
N VAL A 374 4.12 -27.52 -3.63
CA VAL A 374 4.61 -28.23 -2.44
C VAL A 374 3.61 -29.30 -2.01
N GLU A 375 2.32 -28.98 -1.97
CA GLU A 375 1.27 -29.94 -1.65
C GLU A 375 1.27 -31.12 -2.63
N ASP A 376 1.34 -30.85 -3.93
CA ASP A 376 1.38 -31.88 -4.96
C ASP A 376 2.60 -32.78 -4.82
N ARG A 377 3.79 -32.19 -4.55
CA ARG A 377 4.99 -32.97 -4.25
C ARG A 377 4.78 -33.85 -3.02
N MET A 378 4.23 -33.31 -1.93
CA MET A 378 3.96 -34.05 -0.69
C MET A 378 2.91 -35.17 -0.85
N ARG A 379 1.94 -34.99 -1.76
CA ARG A 379 0.93 -36.00 -2.11
C ARG A 379 1.49 -37.07 -3.04
N SER A 380 2.34 -36.67 -4.00
CA SER A 380 3.02 -37.60 -4.88
C SER A 380 3.85 -38.56 -4.01
N SER A 381 3.61 -39.86 -4.12
CA SER A 381 4.40 -40.90 -3.42
C SER A 381 5.81 -41.05 -4.01
N SER A 382 6.38 -39.95 -4.50
CA SER A 382 7.71 -39.89 -5.06
C SER A 382 8.73 -40.36 -4.02
N ALA A 383 9.76 -41.07 -4.50
CA ALA A 383 10.85 -41.54 -3.65
C ALA A 383 11.50 -40.40 -2.86
N VAL A 384 11.49 -39.17 -3.41
CA VAL A 384 12.00 -37.95 -2.79
C VAL A 384 11.30 -37.67 -1.45
N VAL A 385 9.97 -37.67 -1.41
CA VAL A 385 9.22 -37.42 -0.17
C VAL A 385 9.32 -38.59 0.80
N LYS A 386 9.38 -39.83 0.29
CA LYS A 386 9.57 -41.01 1.15
C LYS A 386 10.90 -41.02 1.90
N ASN A 387 11.93 -40.40 1.30
CA ASN A 387 13.25 -40.27 1.89
C ASN A 387 13.47 -38.93 2.60
N SER A 388 12.47 -38.05 2.63
CA SER A 388 12.56 -36.80 3.38
C SER A 388 12.70 -37.08 4.88
N VAL A 389 13.66 -36.39 5.50
CA VAL A 389 13.93 -36.45 6.94
C VAL A 389 13.80 -35.06 7.53
N CYS A 390 13.35 -34.98 8.77
CA CYS A 390 13.34 -33.72 9.49
C CYS A 390 14.77 -33.21 9.64
N THR A 391 15.00 -31.96 9.23
CA THR A 391 16.32 -31.32 9.25
C THR A 391 16.91 -31.17 10.66
N LEU A 392 16.08 -31.18 11.72
CA LEU A 392 16.55 -31.05 13.10
C LEU A 392 16.80 -32.39 13.80
N CYS A 393 15.88 -33.35 13.70
CA CYS A 393 15.96 -34.60 14.47
C CYS A 393 16.21 -35.85 13.62
N GLY A 394 16.30 -35.72 12.28
CA GLY A 394 16.50 -36.84 11.36
C GLY A 394 15.32 -37.79 11.20
N LYS A 395 14.18 -37.57 11.88
CA LYS A 395 12.99 -38.43 11.75
C LYS A 395 12.48 -38.44 10.30
N LYS A 396 12.22 -39.64 9.76
CA LYS A 396 11.61 -39.82 8.43
C LYS A 396 10.17 -39.32 8.42
N TYR A 397 9.69 -38.94 7.23
CA TYR A 397 8.31 -38.49 6.97
C TYR A 397 7.87 -37.27 7.79
N PRO A 398 8.59 -36.15 7.72
CA PRO A 398 8.19 -34.90 8.35
C PRO A 398 6.78 -34.46 7.90
N ASP A 399 5.97 -34.02 8.86
CA ASP A 399 4.60 -33.52 8.63
C ASP A 399 4.57 -32.11 8.04
N LEU A 400 5.70 -31.40 8.02
CA LEU A 400 5.79 -30.01 7.60
C LEU A 400 6.89 -29.81 6.57
N CYS A 401 6.57 -28.98 5.60
CA CYS A 401 7.49 -28.47 4.60
C CYS A 401 7.53 -26.94 4.67
N TYR A 402 8.74 -26.40 4.64
CA TYR A 402 9.00 -24.98 4.50
C TYR A 402 9.71 -24.75 3.17
N GLN A 403 9.21 -23.85 2.34
CA GLN A 403 9.88 -23.44 1.11
C GLN A 403 10.06 -21.93 1.06
N CYS A 404 11.28 -21.48 0.77
CA CYS A 404 11.58 -20.07 0.57
C CYS A 404 11.09 -19.60 -0.80
N ILE A 405 10.43 -18.44 -0.84
CA ILE A 405 9.91 -17.83 -2.08
C ILE A 405 11.03 -17.34 -3.01
N GLN A 406 12.15 -16.90 -2.44
CA GLN A 406 13.27 -16.31 -3.18
C GLN A 406 14.21 -17.37 -3.74
N CYS A 407 14.77 -18.22 -2.87
CA CYS A 407 15.81 -19.16 -3.27
C CYS A 407 15.28 -20.55 -3.65
N ALA A 408 13.96 -20.76 -3.60
CA ALA A 408 13.28 -22.03 -3.83
C ALA A 408 13.77 -23.19 -2.94
N MET A 409 14.64 -22.92 -1.95
CA MET A 409 15.15 -23.91 -1.01
C MET A 409 14.00 -24.48 -0.19
N MET A 410 13.94 -25.81 -0.14
CA MET A 410 12.93 -26.57 0.57
C MET A 410 13.55 -27.29 1.76
N VAL A 411 12.91 -27.18 2.92
CA VAL A 411 13.37 -27.76 4.17
C VAL A 411 12.19 -28.42 4.89
N TYR A 412 12.42 -29.56 5.52
CA TYR A 412 11.36 -30.33 6.13
C TYR A 412 11.51 -30.42 7.65
N TYR A 413 10.39 -30.31 8.38
CA TYR A 413 10.37 -30.36 9.84
C TYR A 413 9.32 -31.30 10.39
N CYS A 414 9.61 -31.89 11.54
CA CYS A 414 8.63 -32.56 12.37
C CYS A 414 7.84 -31.53 13.18
N LEU A 415 6.56 -31.79 13.51
CA LEU A 415 5.72 -30.85 14.29
C LEU A 415 6.35 -30.48 15.64
N SER A 416 6.97 -31.43 16.34
CA SER A 416 7.65 -31.16 17.61
C SER A 416 8.92 -30.33 17.44
N CYS A 417 9.62 -30.49 16.32
CA CYS A 417 10.84 -29.75 15.98
C CYS A 417 10.52 -28.30 15.61
N GLU A 418 9.36 -28.06 15.01
CA GLU A 418 8.91 -26.74 14.60
C GLU A 418 8.73 -25.77 15.77
N CYS A 419 8.30 -26.27 16.93
CA CYS A 419 8.17 -25.46 18.16
C CYS A 419 9.52 -24.93 18.65
N ASN A 420 10.64 -25.55 18.26
CA ASN A 420 11.98 -25.16 18.66
C ASN A 420 12.67 -24.21 17.67
N LEU A 421 12.04 -23.90 16.53
CA LEU A 421 12.61 -23.02 15.49
C LEU A 421 12.59 -21.53 15.86
N HIS A 422 12.22 -21.15 17.09
CA HIS A 422 12.06 -19.74 17.43
C HIS A 422 13.41 -18.99 17.41
N PRO A 423 13.56 -17.96 16.56
CA PRO A 423 14.84 -17.24 16.35
C PRO A 423 15.25 -16.34 17.53
N GLY A 424 14.73 -16.55 18.75
CA GLY A 424 14.99 -15.69 19.91
C GLY A 424 15.18 -16.43 21.23
N THR A 425 15.23 -17.76 21.23
CA THR A 425 15.49 -18.57 22.43
C THR A 425 16.73 -19.42 22.22
N THR A 426 17.83 -18.81 21.81
CA THR A 426 19.15 -19.29 22.24
C THR A 426 19.46 -18.61 23.57
N SER A 427 18.70 -18.95 24.62
CA SER A 427 19.34 -18.91 25.96
C SER A 427 20.50 -19.88 25.88
N ASP A 428 21.61 -19.57 26.54
CA ASP A 428 22.92 -20.27 26.55
C ASP A 428 22.88 -21.76 26.95
N VAL A 429 22.04 -22.57 26.29
CA VAL A 429 22.10 -24.02 26.35
C VAL A 429 23.26 -24.42 25.46
N GLU A 430 24.42 -24.46 26.11
CA GLU A 430 25.63 -25.05 25.59
C GLU A 430 25.36 -26.40 24.90
N LYS A 431 25.80 -26.46 23.63
CA LYS A 431 26.64 -27.56 23.12
C LYS A 431 26.17 -28.99 23.42
N SER A 432 24.95 -29.39 23.03
CA SER A 432 24.68 -30.80 22.74
C SER A 432 24.58 -31.04 21.22
N HIS A 433 25.76 -31.31 20.66
CA HIS A 433 26.14 -32.11 19.48
C HIS A 433 25.34 -32.22 18.17
N ILE A 434 24.12 -31.69 17.98
CA ILE A 434 23.35 -31.95 16.74
C ILE A 434 23.06 -30.71 15.89
N HIS A 435 23.17 -29.49 16.44
CA HIS A 435 22.85 -28.25 15.69
C HIS A 435 24.03 -27.58 14.96
N LYS A 436 25.25 -28.13 15.01
CA LYS A 436 26.44 -27.48 14.41
C LYS A 436 26.57 -27.62 12.89
N THR A 437 25.89 -28.59 12.26
CA THR A 437 26.12 -28.91 10.83
C THR A 437 25.09 -28.34 9.86
N VAL A 438 23.90 -27.93 10.33
CA VAL A 438 22.97 -27.16 9.50
C VAL A 438 22.83 -25.77 10.11
N LYS A 439 23.94 -25.02 10.12
CA LYS A 439 23.79 -23.57 10.13
C LYS A 439 22.96 -23.24 8.90
N PHE A 440 21.84 -22.57 9.07
CA PHE A 440 21.10 -21.89 8.00
C PHE A 440 21.96 -20.74 7.42
N ALA A 441 23.21 -21.01 7.05
CA ALA A 441 24.15 -20.02 6.55
C ALA A 441 23.66 -19.36 5.25
N PHE A 442 22.55 -19.84 4.68
CA PHE A 442 21.98 -19.38 3.43
C PHE A 442 20.59 -18.73 3.56
N TYR A 443 19.98 -18.70 4.75
CA TYR A 443 18.66 -18.08 4.92
C TYR A 443 18.79 -16.68 5.51
N SER A 444 18.51 -15.67 4.70
CA SER A 444 18.30 -14.31 5.19
C SER A 444 16.97 -14.24 5.94
N PRO A 445 16.90 -13.67 7.16
CA PRO A 445 15.64 -13.40 7.87
C PRO A 445 14.63 -12.58 7.05
N GLN A 446 15.08 -11.95 5.98
CA GLN A 446 14.25 -11.18 5.06
C GLN A 446 13.49 -12.05 4.04
N HIS A 447 13.89 -13.31 3.86
CA HIS A 447 13.21 -14.21 2.92
C HIS A 447 11.83 -14.61 3.45
N GLN A 448 10.82 -14.68 2.59
CA GLN A 448 9.50 -15.17 3.01
C GLN A 448 9.42 -16.68 2.84
N LEU A 449 8.79 -17.35 3.81
CA LEU A 449 8.67 -18.79 3.85
C LEU A 449 7.23 -19.23 3.66
N ILE A 450 7.03 -20.29 2.89
CA ILE A 450 5.74 -20.96 2.77
C ILE A 450 5.79 -22.20 3.61
N ARG A 451 4.89 -22.27 4.58
CA ARG A 451 4.69 -23.39 5.47
C ARG A 451 3.51 -24.22 4.95
N VAL A 452 3.80 -25.44 4.53
CA VAL A 452 2.77 -26.41 4.11
C VAL A 452 2.78 -27.59 5.06
N ARG A 453 1.60 -27.98 5.52
CA ARG A 453 1.42 -29.18 6.33
C ARG A 453 0.96 -30.33 5.46
N ARG A 454 1.52 -31.50 5.68
CA ARG A 454 1.01 -32.73 5.08
C ARG A 454 -0.42 -32.93 5.55
N ALA A 455 -1.36 -32.98 4.61
CA ALA A 455 -2.71 -33.42 4.92
C ALA A 455 -2.62 -34.83 5.50
N GLN A 456 -3.16 -35.04 6.70
CA GLN A 456 -3.38 -36.39 7.18
C GLN A 456 -4.40 -37.02 6.25
N VAL A 457 -4.02 -38.11 5.56
CA VAL A 457 -4.73 -38.69 4.41
C VAL A 457 -6.13 -39.24 4.76
N SER A 458 -6.59 -39.12 6.00
CA SER A 458 -7.93 -39.57 6.41
C SER A 458 -9.02 -38.51 6.18
N ILE A 459 -9.00 -37.79 5.06
CA ILE A 459 -10.23 -37.11 4.61
C ILE A 459 -11.09 -38.22 4.01
N SER A 460 -12.18 -38.58 4.70
CA SER A 460 -13.11 -39.57 4.17
C SER A 460 -13.61 -39.12 2.79
N THR A 461 -13.99 -40.07 1.94
CA THR A 461 -14.63 -39.76 0.65
C THR A 461 -15.79 -38.78 0.80
N ASP A 462 -16.52 -38.85 1.90
CA ASP A 462 -17.64 -37.94 2.21
C ASP A 462 -17.17 -36.51 2.48
N GLN A 463 -16.07 -36.32 3.21
CA GLN A 463 -15.52 -34.98 3.44
C GLN A 463 -14.97 -34.35 2.15
N LYS A 464 -14.38 -35.14 1.24
CA LYS A 464 -13.98 -34.65 -0.09
C LYS A 464 -15.19 -34.23 -0.92
N LEU A 465 -16.26 -35.04 -0.91
CA LEU A 465 -17.52 -34.72 -1.56
C LEU A 465 -18.11 -33.40 -1.03
N GLU A 466 -18.06 -33.19 0.28
CA GLU A 466 -18.57 -31.97 0.89
C GLU A 466 -17.73 -30.72 0.54
N LEU A 467 -16.40 -30.87 0.47
CA LEU A 467 -15.50 -29.82 0.01
C LEU A 467 -15.76 -29.45 -1.47
N LEU A 468 -15.94 -30.46 -2.32
CA LEU A 468 -16.30 -30.25 -3.73
C LEU A 468 -17.66 -29.57 -3.86
N ARG A 469 -18.68 -29.97 -3.08
CA ARG A 469 -19.99 -29.29 -3.05
C ARG A 469 -19.86 -27.81 -2.70
N LYS A 470 -19.05 -27.47 -1.70
CA LYS A 470 -18.78 -26.07 -1.33
C LYS A 470 -18.08 -25.30 -2.44
N GLN A 471 -17.10 -25.91 -3.12
CA GLN A 471 -16.43 -25.27 -4.26
C GLN A 471 -17.39 -25.04 -5.43
N VAL A 472 -18.22 -26.03 -5.77
CA VAL A 472 -19.25 -25.88 -6.82
C VAL A 472 -20.23 -24.78 -6.44
N LEU A 473 -20.66 -24.67 -5.19
CA LEU A 473 -21.53 -23.59 -4.74
C LEU A 473 -20.89 -22.20 -4.88
N ILE A 474 -19.59 -22.07 -4.54
CA ILE A 474 -18.85 -20.82 -4.75
C ILE A 474 -18.78 -20.48 -6.24
N MET A 475 -18.49 -21.47 -7.09
CA MET A 475 -18.47 -21.27 -8.55
C MET A 475 -19.85 -20.87 -9.08
N GLN A 476 -20.92 -21.49 -8.58
CA GLN A 476 -22.30 -21.16 -8.95
C GLN A 476 -22.62 -19.71 -8.60
N ASN A 477 -22.33 -19.28 -7.37
CA ASN A 477 -22.55 -17.89 -6.95
C ASN A 477 -21.77 -16.88 -7.81
N ARG A 478 -20.56 -17.25 -8.27
CA ARG A 478 -19.77 -16.41 -9.18
C ARG A 478 -20.39 -16.34 -10.58
N LEU A 479 -20.90 -17.46 -11.08
CA LEU A 479 -21.61 -17.51 -12.37
C LEU A 479 -22.88 -16.68 -12.33
N ASP A 480 -23.67 -16.79 -11.26
CA ASP A 480 -24.90 -16.02 -11.07
C ASP A 480 -24.60 -14.51 -11.03
N ALA A 481 -23.51 -14.10 -10.37
CA ALA A 481 -23.07 -12.70 -10.35
C ALA A 481 -22.65 -12.20 -11.74
N ILE A 482 -21.99 -13.03 -12.54
CA ILE A 482 -21.63 -12.69 -13.93
C ILE A 482 -22.89 -12.57 -14.79
N GLU A 483 -23.85 -13.48 -14.63
CA GLU A 483 -25.13 -13.43 -15.35
C GLU A 483 -25.89 -12.13 -15.05
N GLU A 484 -25.91 -11.70 -13.79
CA GLU A 484 -26.53 -10.43 -13.40
C GLU A 484 -25.84 -9.21 -14.01
N ILE A 485 -24.50 -9.19 -14.04
CA ILE A 485 -23.73 -8.13 -14.72
C ILE A 485 -24.07 -8.09 -16.21
N LEU A 486 -24.16 -9.24 -16.86
CA LEU A 486 -24.53 -9.31 -18.28
C LEU A 486 -25.95 -8.79 -18.52
N ARG A 487 -26.93 -9.17 -17.69
CA ARG A 487 -28.30 -8.64 -17.78
C ARG A 487 -28.34 -7.11 -17.67
N GLN A 488 -27.57 -6.53 -16.75
CA GLN A 488 -27.49 -5.07 -16.60
C GLN A 488 -26.87 -4.38 -17.81
N ILE A 489 -25.91 -5.00 -18.49
CA ILE A 489 -25.32 -4.47 -19.73
C ILE A 489 -26.32 -4.49 -20.88
N PHE A 490 -27.12 -5.56 -21.01
CA PHE A 490 -28.07 -5.71 -22.10
C PHE A 490 -29.37 -4.91 -21.91
N MET A 491 -29.84 -4.70 -20.68
CA MET A 491 -31.05 -3.92 -20.39
C MET A 491 -30.84 -2.41 -20.46
N ASN A 492 -29.59 -1.93 -20.41
CA ASN A 492 -29.24 -0.52 -20.54
C ASN A 492 -28.90 -0.10 -21.98
N ARG A 493 -29.16 -0.96 -22.97
CA ARG A 493 -29.14 -0.65 -24.40
C ARG A 493 -30.56 -0.61 -24.93
#